data_AF-A0A933I2S7-F1
#
_entry.id   AF-A0A933I2S7-F1
#
_cell.length_a   1.000
_cell.length_b   1.000
_cell.length_c   1.000
_cell.angle_alpha   90.00
_cell.angle_beta   90.00
_cell.angle_gamma   90.00
#
_symmetry.space_group_name_H-M   'P 1'
#
loop_
_entity.id
_entity.type
_entity.pdbx_description
1 polymer ?
#
loop_
_entity_poly.entity_id
_entity_poly.type
_entity_poly.pdbx_seq_one_letter_code
_entity_poly.pdbx_strand_id
1 'polypeptide(L)'
;MSKTKKTAKKPAAAGSAVKPQIAAAGQAQEKPMLRAIRVTPQVLEAAKACKKATGKNFYALGLEAISERLVREGFLKAGEAGARS
;
A
#
# COMPACT_ATOMS: atom_id res chain seq x y z
N MET A 1 2.14 39.70 -45.94
CA MET A 1 2.82 38.50 -46.46
C MET A 1 2.02 37.27 -46.05
N SER A 2 1.56 36.50 -47.05
CA SER A 2 1.17 35.06 -47.04
C SER A 2 0.11 34.55 -46.02
N LYS A 3 -1.17 34.29 -46.35
CA LYS A 3 -1.84 33.31 -47.27
C LYS A 3 -1.96 31.85 -46.75
N THR A 4 -3.22 31.41 -46.53
CA THR A 4 -3.83 30.05 -46.80
C THR A 4 -3.35 28.87 -45.91
N LYS A 5 -4.06 27.76 -45.61
CA LYS A 5 -5.19 27.04 -46.26
C LYS A 5 -5.77 25.91 -45.37
N LYS A 6 -7.10 25.77 -45.47
CA LYS A 6 -8.04 24.62 -45.36
C LYS A 6 -7.49 23.16 -45.37
N THR A 7 -8.31 22.26 -44.79
CA THR A 7 -8.42 20.77 -44.97
C THR A 7 -7.48 19.92 -44.09
N ALA A 8 -7.81 18.73 -43.58
CA ALA A 8 -8.84 17.74 -43.96
C ALA A 8 -9.20 16.82 -42.76
N LYS A 9 -10.43 16.30 -42.76
CA LYS A 9 -10.94 15.30 -41.81
C LYS A 9 -11.00 13.95 -42.54
N LYS A 10 -10.34 12.92 -41.95
CA LYS A 10 -10.41 11.45 -42.21
C LYS A 10 -9.79 10.90 -43.53
N PRO A 11 -9.11 9.73 -43.47
CA PRO A 11 -9.73 8.39 -43.51
C PRO A 11 -9.22 7.47 -42.38
N ALA A 12 -10.00 6.63 -41.68
CA ALA A 12 -10.58 5.34 -42.04
C ALA A 12 -9.57 4.22 -42.39
N ALA A 13 -9.55 3.21 -41.50
CA ALA A 13 -9.20 1.78 -41.66
C ALA A 13 -7.72 1.33 -41.75
N ALA A 14 -7.29 0.55 -40.76
CA ALA A 14 -6.70 -0.79 -40.95
C ALA A 14 -6.53 -1.47 -39.59
N GLY A 15 -7.03 -2.70 -39.47
CA GLY A 15 -7.02 -3.46 -38.23
C GLY A 15 -5.61 -3.80 -37.74
N SER A 16 -5.47 -3.80 -36.43
CA SER A 16 -4.56 -4.73 -35.77
C SER A 16 -5.35 -5.30 -34.61
N ALA A 17 -5.74 -6.57 -34.75
CA ALA A 17 -6.22 -7.37 -33.65
C ALA A 17 -5.08 -7.46 -32.63
N VAL A 18 -5.03 -6.50 -31.72
CA VAL A 18 -4.18 -6.57 -30.54
C VAL A 18 -4.77 -7.70 -29.72
N LYS A 19 -4.17 -8.90 -29.83
CA LYS A 19 -4.37 -9.97 -28.87
C LYS A 19 -4.31 -9.34 -27.48
N PRO A 20 -5.28 -9.54 -26.59
CA PRO A 20 -5.10 -9.15 -25.21
C PRO A 20 -3.90 -9.95 -24.69
N GLN A 21 -2.74 -9.30 -24.63
CA GLN A 21 -1.60 -9.80 -23.91
C GLN A 21 -2.05 -9.80 -22.46
N ILE A 22 -2.40 -10.98 -21.96
CA ILE A 22 -2.74 -11.19 -20.55
C ILE A 22 -1.51 -10.69 -19.79
N ALA A 23 -1.62 -9.52 -19.19
CA ALA A 23 -0.64 -9.01 -18.27
C ALA A 23 -0.47 -10.11 -17.22
N ALA A 24 0.75 -10.62 -17.06
CA ALA A 24 1.08 -11.51 -15.97
C ALA A 24 0.49 -10.87 -14.70
N ALA A 25 -0.30 -11.65 -13.95
CA ALA A 25 -0.87 -11.20 -12.69
C ALA A 25 0.28 -10.82 -11.78
N GLY A 26 0.66 -9.54 -11.81
CA GLY A 26 1.53 -8.96 -10.82
C GLY A 26 0.86 -9.27 -9.49
N GLN A 27 1.58 -9.97 -8.62
CA GLN A 27 1.11 -10.29 -7.28
C GLN A 27 0.46 -9.03 -6.72
N ALA A 28 -0.83 -9.12 -6.42
CA ALA A 28 -1.57 -8.00 -5.88
C ALA A 28 -0.88 -7.60 -4.58
N GLN A 29 -0.01 -6.61 -4.67
CA GLN A 29 0.72 -6.10 -3.53
C GLN A 29 -0.34 -5.38 -2.70
N GLU A 30 -0.86 -6.09 -1.70
CA GLU A 30 -1.90 -5.57 -0.82
C GLU A 30 -1.40 -4.27 -0.22
N LYS A 31 -2.08 -3.17 -0.55
CA LYS A 31 -1.69 -1.86 -0.05
C LYS A 31 -1.86 -1.86 1.47
N PRO A 32 -0.85 -1.40 2.23
CA PRO A 32 -0.98 -1.32 3.68
C PRO A 32 -2.18 -0.43 4.04
N MET A 33 -3.11 -0.98 4.82
CA MET A 33 -4.28 -0.23 5.27
C MET A 33 -3.89 0.66 6.45
N LEU A 34 -3.93 1.98 6.26
CA LEU A 34 -3.71 2.95 7.32
C LEU A 34 -5.01 3.21 8.08
N ARG A 35 -4.99 3.01 9.40
CA ARG A 35 -6.15 3.27 10.27
C ARG A 35 -5.73 4.16 11.44
N ALA A 36 -6.45 5.27 11.61
CA ALA A 36 -6.26 6.13 12.76
C ALA A 36 -6.87 5.49 14.02
N ILE A 37 -6.11 5.48 15.11
CA ILE A 37 -6.55 4.98 16.41
C ILE A 37 -6.54 6.16 17.39
N ARG A 38 -7.65 6.35 18.10
CA ARG A 38 -7.71 7.30 19.21
C ARG A 38 -7.19 6.61 20.46
N VAL A 39 -6.23 7.25 21.13
CA VAL A 39 -5.65 6.77 22.38
C VAL A 39 -5.76 7.84 23.45
N THR A 40 -5.67 7.45 24.71
CA THR A 40 -5.63 8.40 25.82
C THR A 40 -4.29 9.17 25.81
N PRO A 41 -4.24 10.38 26.41
CA PRO A 41 -3.00 11.14 26.53
C PRO A 41 -1.87 10.38 27.22
N GLN A 42 -2.19 9.61 28.27
CA GLN A 42 -1.23 8.79 29.02
C GLN A 42 -0.53 7.76 28.13
N VAL A 43 -1.27 7.08 27.26
CA VAL A 43 -0.71 6.10 26.31
C VAL A 43 0.19 6.80 25.29
N LEU A 44 -0.20 8.00 24.84
CA LEU A 44 0.58 8.78 23.88
C LEU A 44 1.91 9.26 24.50
N GLU A 45 1.91 9.65 25.77
CA GLU A 45 3.13 10.02 26.50
C GLU A 45 4.06 8.83 26.74
N ALA A 46 3.52 7.70 27.22
CA ALA A 46 4.28 6.47 27.42
C ALA A 46 4.93 6.00 26.10
N ALA A 47 4.19 6.07 25.00
CA ALA A 47 4.69 5.67 23.71
C ALA A 47 5.76 6.65 23.17
N LYS A 48 5.65 7.96 23.45
CA LYS A 48 6.73 8.94 23.14
C LYS A 48 8.01 8.64 23.92
N ALA A 49 7.89 8.29 25.20
CA ALA A 49 9.04 7.88 26.02
C ALA A 49 9.68 6.61 25.46
N CYS A 50 8.88 5.61 25.09
CA CYS A 50 9.35 4.38 24.46
C CYS A 50 10.11 4.64 23.15
N LYS A 51 9.60 5.52 22.29
CA LYS A 51 10.28 5.94 21.05
C LYS A 51 11.65 6.57 21.33
N LYS A 52 11.77 7.41 22.36
CA LYS A 52 13.05 8.03 22.73
C LYS A 52 14.06 7.01 23.24
N ALA A 53 13.61 6.00 23.99
CA ALA A 53 14.49 4.99 24.58
C ALA A 53 14.95 3.92 23.58
N THR A 54 14.06 3.47 22.69
CA THR A 54 14.33 2.33 21.78
C THR A 54 14.57 2.73 20.33
N GLY A 55 14.22 3.96 19.94
CA GLY A 55 14.23 4.40 18.55
C GLY A 55 13.14 3.77 17.67
N LYS A 56 12.32 2.85 18.21
CA LYS A 56 11.25 2.19 17.46
C LYS A 56 10.12 3.16 17.13
N ASN A 57 9.58 3.05 15.91
CA ASN A 57 8.43 3.83 15.47
C ASN A 57 7.13 3.29 16.08
N PHE A 58 6.14 4.15 16.31
CA PHE A 58 4.83 3.80 16.85
C PHE A 58 4.11 2.72 16.03
N TYR A 59 4.22 2.80 14.69
CA TYR A 59 3.62 1.80 13.81
C TYR A 59 4.26 0.42 13.98
N ALA A 60 5.58 0.35 14.15
CA ALA A 60 6.27 -0.92 14.38
C ALA A 60 5.85 -1.52 15.73
N LEU A 61 5.80 -0.70 16.79
CA LEU A 61 5.32 -1.14 18.11
C LEU A 61 3.86 -1.63 18.06
N GLY A 62 3.00 -0.91 17.33
CA GLY A 62 1.61 -1.31 17.15
C GLY A 62 1.47 -2.62 16.38
N LEU A 63 2.24 -2.80 15.31
CA LEU A 63 2.24 -4.04 14.52
C LEU A 63 2.77 -5.23 15.33
N GLU A 64 3.85 -5.05 16.09
CA GLU A 64 4.44 -6.06 16.98
C GLU A 64 3.42 -6.49 18.05
N ALA A 65 2.78 -5.54 18.72
CA ALA A 65 1.77 -5.83 19.73
C ALA A 65 0.52 -6.52 19.16
N ILE A 66 0.04 -6.09 17.99
CA ILE A 66 -1.11 -6.71 17.32
C ILE A 66 -0.77 -8.13 16.87
N SER A 67 0.40 -8.33 16.27
CA SER A 67 0.81 -9.65 15.76
C SER A 67 1.01 -10.65 16.89
N GLU A 68 1.65 -10.26 17.99
CA GLU A 68 1.78 -11.10 19.19
C GLU A 68 0.41 -11.52 19.74
N ARG A 69 -0.53 -10.58 19.83
CA ARG A 69 -1.88 -10.87 20.33
C ARG A 69 -2.61 -11.85 19.43
N LEU A 70 -2.58 -11.63 18.12
CA LEU A 70 -3.22 -12.52 17.15
C LEU A 70 -2.59 -13.91 17.13
N VAL A 71 -1.28 -14.03 17.35
CA VAL A 71 -0.61 -15.33 17.50
C VAL A 71 -1.07 -16.04 18.77
N ARG A 72 -1.14 -15.34 19.91
CA ARG A 72 -1.61 -15.91 21.18
C ARG A 72 -3.07 -16.37 21.13
N GLU A 73 -3.92 -15.62 20.44
CA GLU A 73 -5.34 -15.95 20.25
C GLU A 73 -5.55 -17.00 19.14
N GLY A 74 -4.50 -17.43 18.44
CA GLY A 74 -4.56 -18.47 17.41
C GLY A 74 -5.05 -18.00 16.04
N PHE A 75 -5.21 -16.69 15.85
CA PHE A 75 -5.59 -16.08 14.56
C PHE A 75 -4.42 -16.00 13.57
N LEU A 76 -3.17 -16.02 14.05
CA LEU A 76 -1.96 -16.04 13.21
C LEU A 76 -1.01 -17.16 13.65
N LYS A 77 -0.32 -17.78 12.67
CA LYS A 77 0.78 -18.72 12.96
C LYS A 77 2.07 -17.95 13.27
N ALA A 78 2.84 -18.45 14.22
CA ALA A 78 4.18 -17.94 14.54
C ALA A 78 5.11 -18.13 13.31
N GLY A 79 5.23 -17.09 12.49
CA GLY A 79 5.96 -17.11 11.22
C GLY A 79 5.34 -16.23 10.14
N GLU A 80 4.02 -16.03 10.17
CA GLU A 80 3.33 -15.09 9.27
C GLU A 80 3.41 -13.63 9.74
N ALA A 81 3.67 -13.42 11.03
CA ALA A 81 3.70 -12.12 11.70
C ALA A 81 4.82 -11.15 11.24
N GLY A 82 5.81 -11.62 10.46
CA GLY A 82 6.97 -10.80 10.04
C GLY A 82 7.38 -10.95 8.58
N ALA A 83 6.65 -11.73 7.77
CA ALA A 83 7.07 -12.11 6.43
C ALA A 83 6.64 -11.10 5.34
N ARG A 84 6.86 -9.79 5.56
CA ARG A 84 6.80 -8.76 4.50
C ARG A 84 7.80 -7.65 4.82
N SER A 85 9.09 -7.95 4.64
CA SER A 85 10.16 -6.96 4.55
C SER A 85 10.36 -6.55 3.10
#